data_AF-A0A7Y7N2L4-F1
#
_entry.id   AF-A0A7Y7N2L4-F1
#
_cell.length_a   1.000
_cell.length_b   1.000
_cell.length_c   1.000
_cell.angle_alpha   90.00
_cell.angle_beta   90.00
_cell.angle_gamma   90.00
#
_symmetry.space_group_name_H-M   'P 1'
#
loop_
_entity.id
_entity.type
_entity.pdbx_description
1 polymer ?
#
loop_
_entity_poly.entity_id
_entity_poly.type
_entity_poly.pdbx_seq_one_letter_code
_entity_poly.pdbx_strand_id
1 'polypeptide(L)'
;MAKRFCKLNRRDITEHLGEIHSLVTQPKFVCRSCARSSADEANLCKPTAIPPIGCQNKPAEEKAACGLLAETLPKPEITLAEVVDTPDSAVQMFDPSVTSIAKKPSLKKAKLKKLMANSGEKKELKRAKKAAKKQEKYNKKLAKMIKKQQKLFKKSQKMESKLERINLQLDDVVFTESPSMAVNHIH
;
A
#
# COMPACT_ATOMS: atom_id res chain seq x y z
N MET A 1 -5.88 33.30 -24.93
CA MET A 1 -5.01 32.26 -24.33
C MET A 1 -5.72 30.93 -24.45
N ALA A 2 -5.21 29.99 -25.26
CA ALA A 2 -5.81 28.67 -25.40
C ALA A 2 -5.71 27.91 -24.05
N LYS A 3 -6.86 27.53 -23.48
CA LYS A 3 -6.88 26.70 -22.27
C LYS A 3 -6.39 25.31 -22.66
N ARG A 4 -5.44 24.76 -21.89
CA ARG A 4 -4.92 23.40 -22.13
C ARG A 4 -6.05 22.38 -22.13
N PHE A 5 -6.03 21.44 -23.08
CA PHE A 5 -7.01 20.36 -23.18
C PHE A 5 -7.20 19.62 -21.85
N CYS A 6 -6.14 19.41 -21.07
CA CYS A 6 -6.21 18.76 -19.75
C CYS A 6 -6.93 19.53 -18.64
N LYS A 7 -7.24 20.82 -18.86
CA LYS A 7 -7.92 21.69 -17.88
C LYS A 7 -9.36 22.02 -18.26
N LEU A 8 -9.89 21.45 -19.35
CA LEU A 8 -11.29 21.65 -19.72
C LEU A 8 -12.24 20.99 -18.72
N ASN A 9 -13.21 21.78 -18.25
CA ASN A 9 -14.30 21.36 -17.39
C ASN A 9 -15.40 20.64 -18.20
N ARG A 10 -16.32 19.94 -17.52
CA ARG A 10 -17.42 19.21 -18.19
C ARG A 10 -18.27 20.08 -19.12
N ARG A 11 -18.51 21.36 -18.75
CA ARG A 11 -19.28 22.32 -19.56
C ARG A 11 -18.52 22.72 -20.83
N ASP A 12 -17.25 23.07 -20.68
CA ASP A 12 -16.37 23.41 -21.81
C ASP A 12 -16.20 22.21 -22.76
N ILE A 13 -16.20 20.98 -22.23
CA ILE A 13 -16.15 19.76 -23.06
C ILE A 13 -17.40 19.66 -23.93
N THR A 14 -18.60 19.90 -23.39
CA THR A 14 -19.84 19.84 -24.17
C THR A 14 -19.95 20.94 -25.22
N GLU A 15 -19.36 22.11 -24.97
CA GLU A 15 -19.36 23.25 -25.89
C GLU A 15 -18.34 23.08 -27.03
N HIS A 16 -17.18 22.48 -26.75
CA HIS A 16 -16.08 22.32 -27.71
C HIS A 16 -15.90 20.89 -28.24
N LEU A 17 -16.94 20.04 -28.23
CA LEU A 17 -16.82 18.64 -28.67
C LEU A 17 -16.19 18.51 -30.07
N GLY A 18 -16.57 19.36 -31.03
CA GLY A 18 -16.03 19.32 -32.39
C GLY A 18 -14.52 19.55 -32.46
N GLU A 19 -14.02 20.55 -31.74
CA GLU A 19 -12.57 20.84 -31.64
C GLU A 19 -11.83 19.72 -30.90
N ILE A 20 -12.48 19.10 -29.91
CA ILE A 20 -11.91 17.95 -29.21
C ILE A 20 -11.78 16.77 -30.16
N HIS A 21 -12.79 16.50 -30.98
CA HIS A 21 -12.71 15.41 -31.97
C HIS A 21 -11.56 15.61 -32.95
N SER A 22 -11.34 16.81 -33.49
CA SER A 22 -10.22 17.05 -34.41
C SER A 22 -8.86 16.80 -33.74
N LEU A 23 -8.69 17.20 -32.48
CA LEU A 23 -7.45 17.01 -31.72
C LEU A 23 -7.17 15.54 -31.32
N VAL A 24 -8.22 14.73 -31.14
CA VAL A 24 -8.11 13.34 -30.68
C VAL A 24 -8.20 12.32 -31.82
N THR A 25 -8.51 12.74 -33.05
CA THR A 25 -8.63 11.83 -34.22
C THR A 25 -7.32 11.13 -34.57
N GLN A 26 -6.17 11.81 -34.41
CA GLN A 26 -4.84 11.22 -34.64
C GLN A 26 -3.90 11.59 -33.48
N PRO A 27 -4.05 10.93 -32.31
CA PRO A 27 -3.29 11.31 -31.13
C PRO A 27 -1.85 10.79 -31.23
N LYS A 28 -0.88 11.66 -30.99
CA LYS A 28 0.54 11.31 -30.89
C LYS A 28 1.03 11.29 -29.44
N PHE A 29 0.30 11.94 -28.54
CA PHE A 29 0.67 12.10 -27.14
C PHE A 29 -0.50 11.76 -26.20
N VAL A 30 -0.18 11.25 -25.01
CA VAL A 30 -1.11 10.99 -23.90
C VAL A 30 -0.61 11.70 -22.65
N CYS A 31 -1.49 12.35 -21.87
CA CYS A 31 -1.07 12.90 -20.56
C CYS A 31 -0.99 11.80 -19.51
N ARG A 32 0.18 11.64 -18.88
CA ARG A 32 0.43 10.64 -17.81
C ARG A 32 -0.47 10.79 -16.57
N SER A 33 -1.01 11.98 -16.30
CA SER A 33 -1.81 12.24 -15.09
C SER A 33 -3.33 12.19 -15.29
N CYS A 34 -3.84 12.43 -16.50
CA CYS A 34 -5.28 12.47 -16.74
C CYS A 34 -5.75 11.63 -17.92
N ALA A 35 -4.85 10.88 -18.56
CA ALA A 35 -5.14 9.95 -19.66
C ALA A 35 -5.86 10.60 -20.87
N ARG A 36 -5.80 11.92 -21.00
CA ARG A 36 -6.27 12.63 -22.20
C ARG A 36 -5.22 12.54 -23.30
N SER A 37 -5.67 12.32 -24.53
CA SER A 37 -4.81 12.19 -25.72
C SER A 37 -4.96 13.41 -26.61
N SER A 38 -3.90 13.78 -27.34
CA SER A 38 -3.97 14.82 -28.37
C SER A 38 -2.88 14.64 -29.43
N ALA A 39 -3.08 15.25 -30.59
CA ALA A 39 -2.07 15.33 -31.65
C ALA A 39 -0.83 16.13 -31.20
N ASP A 40 -1.03 17.19 -30.40
CA ASP A 40 0.05 18.09 -29.95
C ASP A 40 0.33 17.96 -28.44
N GLU A 41 1.59 18.11 -28.05
CA GLU A 41 2.02 18.08 -26.65
C GLU A 41 1.63 19.34 -25.85
N ALA A 42 1.50 20.49 -26.51
CA ALA A 42 1.21 21.79 -25.89
C ALA A 42 -0.17 21.84 -25.21
N ASN A 43 -1.09 20.98 -25.66
CA ASN A 43 -2.43 20.85 -25.12
C ASN A 43 -2.48 20.01 -23.84
N LEU A 44 -1.41 19.30 -23.51
CA LEU A 44 -1.36 18.34 -22.41
C LEU A 44 -0.67 18.89 -21.15
N CYS A 45 -1.01 18.29 -20.01
CA CYS A 45 -0.39 18.59 -18.72
C CYS A 45 1.01 18.01 -18.56
N LYS A 46 1.17 16.75 -18.96
CA LYS A 46 2.33 15.90 -18.80
C LYS A 46 2.41 14.97 -20.02
N PRO A 47 2.79 15.50 -21.19
CA PRO A 47 2.77 14.75 -22.43
C PRO A 47 3.75 13.58 -22.38
N THR A 48 3.30 12.43 -22.85
CA THR A 48 4.11 11.26 -23.13
C THR A 48 3.79 10.82 -24.56
N ALA A 49 4.80 10.56 -25.39
CA ALA A 49 4.59 10.08 -26.75
C ALA A 49 3.99 8.68 -26.76
N ILE A 50 2.98 8.47 -27.61
CA ILE A 50 2.44 7.14 -27.89
C ILE A 50 3.39 6.48 -28.90
N PRO A 51 3.88 5.25 -28.63
CA PRO A 51 4.68 4.53 -29.62
C PRO A 51 3.85 4.31 -30.89
N PRO A 52 4.42 4.54 -32.09
CA PRO A 52 3.71 4.31 -33.35
C PRO A 52 3.25 2.86 -33.44
N ILE A 53 2.14 2.63 -34.14
CA ILE A 53 1.52 1.30 -34.34
C ILE A 53 2.54 0.30 -34.90
N GLY A 54 3.51 0.76 -35.71
CA GLY A 54 4.61 -0.06 -36.22
C GLY A 54 5.57 -0.61 -35.17
N CYS A 55 5.60 -0.09 -33.94
CA CYS A 55 6.39 -0.62 -32.82
C CYS A 55 5.62 -1.62 -31.94
N GLN A 56 4.29 -1.61 -31.99
CA GLN A 56 3.47 -2.50 -31.15
C GLN A 56 3.53 -3.96 -31.64
N ASN A 57 3.71 -4.16 -32.95
CA ASN A 57 3.71 -5.47 -33.60
C ASN A 57 5.09 -6.15 -33.71
N LYS A 58 6.16 -5.52 -33.23
CA LYS A 58 7.53 -6.06 -33.33
C LYS A 58 7.91 -6.93 -32.13
N PRO A 59 8.85 -7.89 -32.27
CA PRO A 59 9.29 -8.75 -31.17
C PRO A 59 9.98 -7.98 -30.04
N ALA A 60 9.98 -8.58 -28.84
CA ALA A 60 10.17 -7.93 -27.54
C ALA A 60 11.48 -7.12 -27.36
N GLU A 61 12.51 -7.39 -28.15
CA GLU A 61 13.83 -6.76 -28.04
C GLU A 61 13.87 -5.33 -28.62
N GLU A 62 13.08 -5.04 -29.67
CA GLU A 62 12.94 -3.67 -30.21
C GLU A 62 11.90 -2.81 -29.46
N LYS A 63 11.09 -3.42 -28.58
CA LYS A 63 10.07 -2.69 -27.79
C LYS A 63 10.70 -1.75 -26.77
N ALA A 64 11.90 -2.06 -26.30
CA ALA A 64 12.65 -1.21 -25.37
C ALA A 64 13.13 0.10 -26.02
N ALA A 65 13.45 0.07 -27.32
CA ALA A 65 13.89 1.25 -28.07
C ALA A 65 12.73 2.19 -28.43
N CYS A 66 11.48 1.70 -28.41
CA CYS A 66 10.31 2.47 -28.81
C CYS A 66 9.48 3.02 -27.64
N GLY A 67 10.03 3.08 -26.42
CA GLY A 67 9.39 3.76 -25.29
C GLY A 67 8.19 3.03 -24.68
N LEU A 68 8.05 1.73 -24.91
CA LEU A 68 7.15 0.92 -24.09
C LEU A 68 7.73 0.84 -22.68
N LEU A 69 6.94 1.31 -21.70
CA LEU A 69 7.29 1.19 -20.29
C LEU A 69 7.55 -0.28 -19.95
N ALA A 70 8.61 -0.54 -19.19
CA ALA A 70 9.06 -1.86 -18.75
C ALA A 70 8.00 -2.65 -17.92
N GLU A 71 6.82 -2.09 -17.70
CA GLU A 71 5.69 -2.71 -17.00
C GLU A 71 4.85 -3.64 -17.90
N THR A 72 4.99 -3.60 -19.23
CA THR A 72 4.30 -4.53 -20.15
C THR A 72 5.15 -5.72 -20.61
N LEU A 73 6.36 -5.88 -20.08
CA LEU A 73 7.16 -7.08 -20.31
C LEU A 73 6.75 -8.16 -19.28
N PRO A 74 6.27 -9.34 -19.70
CA PRO A 74 6.04 -10.45 -18.78
C PRO A 74 7.39 -10.86 -18.19
N LYS A 75 7.57 -10.64 -16.89
CA LYS A 75 8.77 -11.07 -16.15
C LYS A 75 8.59 -12.55 -15.80
N PRO A 76 9.54 -13.44 -16.14
CA PRO A 76 9.42 -14.86 -15.87
C PRO A 76 9.33 -15.13 -14.37
N GLU A 77 8.43 -16.04 -14.03
CA GLU A 77 8.10 -16.51 -12.68
C GLU A 77 9.35 -17.05 -11.97
N ILE A 78 9.57 -16.61 -10.73
CA ILE A 78 10.62 -17.15 -9.85
C ILE A 78 9.94 -18.11 -8.88
N THR A 79 10.33 -19.37 -9.01
CA THR A 79 9.91 -20.54 -8.24
C THR A 79 10.26 -20.42 -6.75
N LEU A 80 9.26 -20.65 -5.89
CA LEU A 80 9.44 -20.94 -4.46
C LEU A 80 9.87 -22.41 -4.28
N ALA A 81 11.14 -22.68 -4.02
CA ALA A 81 11.61 -23.84 -3.26
C ALA A 81 13.10 -23.65 -2.91
N GLU A 82 13.51 -24.18 -1.76
CA GLU A 82 14.88 -24.21 -1.22
C GLU A 82 15.36 -22.93 -0.52
N VAL A 83 15.01 -22.79 0.78
CA VAL A 83 16.00 -22.95 1.86
C VAL A 83 15.26 -23.36 3.15
N VAL A 84 15.27 -24.65 3.46
CA VAL A 84 14.98 -25.15 4.81
C VAL A 84 16.23 -25.93 5.21
N ASP A 85 17.07 -25.34 6.06
CA ASP A 85 17.88 -26.08 7.04
C ASP A 85 18.46 -25.10 8.09
N THR A 86 17.71 -25.01 9.19
CA THR A 86 18.07 -24.95 10.64
C THR A 86 19.38 -24.26 11.14
N PRO A 87 19.56 -24.03 12.47
CA PRO A 87 18.70 -23.39 13.49
C PRO A 87 19.48 -22.34 14.34
N ASP A 88 18.83 -21.83 15.40
CA ASP A 88 19.42 -21.28 16.65
C ASP A 88 19.42 -19.75 16.87
N SER A 89 18.39 -19.28 17.56
CA SER A 89 18.59 -18.56 18.82
C SER A 89 17.24 -18.25 19.46
N ALA A 90 16.97 -18.98 20.53
CA ALA A 90 15.92 -18.72 21.49
C ALA A 90 15.96 -17.26 21.98
N VAL A 91 14.84 -16.55 21.86
CA VAL A 91 14.51 -15.47 22.81
C VAL A 91 13.04 -15.60 23.18
N GLN A 92 12.85 -15.82 24.47
CA GLN A 92 11.61 -16.15 25.14
C GLN A 92 10.58 -15.02 25.07
N MET A 93 9.33 -15.44 24.90
CA MET A 93 8.13 -14.69 25.19
C MET A 93 8.15 -14.24 26.66
N PHE A 94 7.98 -12.94 26.91
CA PHE A 94 7.65 -12.43 28.24
C PHE A 94 6.26 -11.81 28.23
N ASP A 95 5.36 -12.48 28.95
CA ASP A 95 4.00 -12.08 29.28
C ASP A 95 4.04 -11.20 30.54
N PRO A 96 3.47 -9.98 30.57
CA PRO A 96 3.51 -9.11 31.74
C PRO A 96 2.22 -9.24 32.54
N SER A 97 2.17 -10.23 33.42
CA SER A 97 1.23 -10.24 34.53
C SER A 97 1.94 -10.83 35.74
N VAL A 98 2.06 -10.06 36.83
CA VAL A 98 2.12 -10.45 38.25
C VAL A 98 2.67 -9.26 39.07
N THR A 99 1.70 -8.54 39.66
CA THR A 99 1.68 -7.94 41.01
C THR A 99 2.88 -7.16 41.58
N SER A 100 2.62 -5.87 41.80
CA SER A 100 2.79 -5.12 43.06
C SER A 100 3.53 -5.76 44.25
N ILE A 101 4.48 -5.04 44.86
CA ILE A 101 4.40 -4.43 46.21
C ILE A 101 5.77 -3.83 46.57
N ALA A 102 5.72 -2.67 47.22
CA ALA A 102 6.82 -1.84 47.64
C ALA A 102 7.76 -2.49 48.68
N LYS A 103 9.05 -2.12 48.63
CA LYS A 103 9.90 -1.76 49.79
C LYS A 103 11.24 -1.18 49.33
N LYS A 104 11.59 0.01 49.83
CA LYS A 104 12.99 0.52 49.88
C LYS A 104 13.70 -0.12 51.06
N PRO A 105 15.02 -0.39 50.97
CA PRO A 105 15.97 0.37 51.80
C PRO A 105 17.27 0.70 51.02
N SER A 106 17.67 1.98 50.93
CA SER A 106 18.75 2.62 51.69
C SER A 106 20.19 2.30 51.22
N LEU A 107 20.99 3.36 50.99
CA LEU A 107 22.47 3.40 50.89
C LEU A 107 23.05 2.67 49.66
N LYS A 108 23.82 3.27 48.72
CA LYS A 108 24.85 4.31 48.81
C LYS A 108 24.88 5.11 47.50
N LYS A 109 24.24 6.28 47.46
CA LYS A 109 24.45 7.30 46.42
C LYS A 109 25.70 8.12 46.77
N ALA A 110 26.87 7.51 46.69
CA ALA A 110 28.13 8.23 46.92
C ALA A 110 29.33 7.54 46.26
N LYS A 111 29.23 7.13 44.98
CA LYS A 111 30.41 6.82 44.12
C LYS A 111 30.12 6.63 42.63
N LEU A 112 29.11 7.31 42.07
CA LEU A 112 28.93 7.41 40.60
C LEU A 112 28.57 8.84 40.18
N LYS A 113 29.17 9.85 40.82
CA LYS A 113 28.91 11.26 40.50
C LYS A 113 30.18 12.12 40.42
N LYS A 114 31.34 11.49 40.21
CA LYS A 114 32.60 12.22 40.13
C LYS A 114 33.52 11.56 39.11
N LEU A 115 33.19 11.69 37.82
CA LEU A 115 34.08 11.55 36.65
C LEU A 115 33.30 11.85 35.34
N MET A 116 32.60 12.98 35.22
CA MET A 116 32.06 13.45 33.93
C MET A 116 31.96 14.97 33.97
N ALA A 117 33.10 15.64 33.85
CA ALA A 117 33.19 17.09 33.76
C ALA A 117 34.41 17.44 32.92
N ASN A 118 34.36 17.08 31.64
CA ASN A 118 35.26 17.65 30.64
C ASN A 118 34.45 18.22 29.48
N SER A 119 34.89 19.38 29.01
CA SER A 119 34.24 20.27 28.04
C SER A 119 33.91 19.64 26.67
N GLY A 120 34.32 18.38 26.41
CA GLY A 120 33.93 17.57 25.25
C GLY A 120 32.53 16.94 25.32
N GLU A 121 32.02 16.64 26.52
CA GLU A 121 30.76 15.91 26.73
C GLU A 121 29.52 16.68 26.25
N LYS A 122 29.58 18.02 26.21
CA LYS A 122 28.46 18.85 25.76
C LYS A 122 28.14 18.65 24.27
N LYS A 123 29.13 18.28 23.44
CA LYS A 123 28.95 17.96 22.02
C LYS A 123 28.38 16.55 21.84
N GLU A 124 28.85 15.57 22.62
CA GLU A 124 28.34 14.19 22.61
C GLU A 124 26.90 14.11 23.15
N LEU A 125 26.58 14.79 24.24
CA LEU A 125 25.21 14.87 24.76
C LEU A 125 24.23 15.47 23.75
N LYS A 126 24.68 16.45 22.94
CA LYS A 126 23.88 17.01 21.83
C LYS A 126 23.69 16.00 20.70
N ARG A 127 24.71 15.21 20.34
CA ARG A 127 24.61 14.14 19.34
C ARG A 127 23.68 13.02 19.81
N ALA A 128 23.82 12.57 21.05
CA ALA A 128 22.96 11.58 21.67
C ALA A 128 21.48 12.02 21.73
N LYS A 129 21.20 13.27 22.13
CA LYS A 129 19.82 13.82 22.11
C LYS A 129 19.22 13.89 20.70
N LYS A 130 20.03 14.19 19.67
CA LYS A 130 19.57 14.18 18.27
C LYS A 130 19.28 12.75 17.79
N ALA A 131 20.12 11.78 18.17
CA ALA A 131 19.89 10.37 17.86
C ALA A 131 18.61 9.84 18.54
N ALA A 132 18.40 10.14 19.82
CA ALA A 132 17.19 9.79 20.56
C ALA A 132 15.93 10.40 19.92
N LYS A 133 15.95 11.68 19.54
CA LYS A 133 14.82 12.32 18.82
C LYS A 133 14.54 11.69 17.45
N LYS A 134 15.57 11.20 16.75
CA LYS A 134 15.38 10.46 15.48
C LYS A 134 14.73 9.10 15.72
N GLN A 135 15.20 8.35 16.72
CA GLN A 135 14.60 7.07 17.14
C GLN A 135 13.14 7.25 17.56
N GLU A 136 12.83 8.27 18.36
CA GLU A 136 11.45 8.56 18.79
C GLU A 136 10.52 8.85 17.61
N LYS A 137 10.98 9.65 16.64
CA LYS A 137 10.22 9.92 15.40
C LYS A 137 10.01 8.66 14.58
N TYR A 138 11.01 7.78 14.51
CA TYR A 138 10.89 6.49 13.83
C TYR A 138 9.89 5.58 14.55
N ASN A 139 9.97 5.45 15.87
CA ASN A 139 9.04 4.68 16.68
C ASN A 139 7.60 5.21 16.57
N LYS A 140 7.40 6.53 16.48
CA LYS A 140 6.08 7.12 16.21
C LYS A 140 5.53 6.75 14.83
N LYS A 141 6.39 6.61 13.81
CA LYS A 141 5.97 6.12 12.49
C LYS A 141 5.59 4.64 12.54
N LEU A 142 6.39 3.81 13.23
CA LEU A 142 6.08 2.40 13.46
C LEU A 142 4.76 2.21 14.19
N ALA A 143 4.52 2.94 15.29
CA ALA A 143 3.26 2.89 16.02
C ALA A 143 2.04 3.25 15.16
N LYS A 144 2.19 4.23 14.23
CA LYS A 144 1.14 4.56 13.27
C LYS A 144 0.89 3.43 12.26
N MET A 145 1.94 2.74 11.82
CA MET A 145 1.82 1.58 10.92
C MET A 145 1.11 0.41 11.62
N ILE A 146 1.51 0.09 12.85
CA ILE A 146 0.85 -0.94 13.67
C ILE A 146 -0.63 -0.61 13.89
N LYS A 147 -0.95 0.65 14.22
CA LYS A 147 -2.36 1.09 14.35
C LYS A 147 -3.15 0.94 13.04
N LYS A 148 -2.52 1.10 11.88
CA LYS A 148 -3.16 0.84 10.58
C LYS A 148 -3.37 -0.66 10.36
N GLN A 149 -2.37 -1.51 10.62
CA GLN A 149 -2.48 -2.96 10.52
C GLN A 149 -3.59 -3.49 11.44
N GLN A 150 -3.64 -3.06 12.70
CA GLN A 150 -4.70 -3.43 13.65
C GLN A 150 -6.09 -3.00 13.17
N LYS A 151 -6.22 -1.80 12.58
CA LYS A 151 -7.51 -1.35 12.02
C LYS A 151 -7.95 -2.19 10.83
N LEU A 152 -7.01 -2.58 9.96
CA LEU A 152 -7.30 -3.46 8.83
C LEU A 152 -7.71 -4.85 9.32
N PHE A 153 -6.98 -5.40 10.30
CA PHE A 153 -7.31 -6.69 10.91
C PHE A 153 -8.71 -6.71 11.55
N LYS A 154 -9.09 -5.65 12.28
CA LYS A 154 -10.46 -5.53 12.81
C LYS A 154 -11.53 -5.45 11.72
N LYS A 155 -11.20 -4.84 10.57
CA LYS A 155 -12.12 -4.81 9.42
C LYS A 155 -12.24 -6.18 8.76
N SER A 156 -11.14 -6.92 8.57
CA SER A 156 -11.18 -8.27 8.02
C SER A 156 -11.98 -9.20 8.92
N GLN A 157 -11.73 -9.19 10.24
CA GLN A 157 -12.50 -9.98 11.19
C GLN A 157 -14.00 -9.66 11.16
N LYS A 158 -14.37 -8.37 11.05
CA LYS A 158 -15.79 -7.98 10.92
C LYS A 158 -16.41 -8.48 9.61
N MET A 159 -15.65 -8.54 8.53
CA MET A 159 -16.13 -9.11 7.26
C MET A 159 -16.28 -10.62 7.36
N GLU A 160 -15.32 -11.30 8.00
CA GLU A 160 -15.37 -12.74 8.27
C GLU A 160 -16.60 -13.13 9.08
N SER A 161 -16.88 -12.44 10.19
CA SER A 161 -18.11 -12.68 10.98
C SER A 161 -19.41 -12.38 10.21
N LYS A 162 -19.37 -11.49 9.20
CA LYS A 162 -20.54 -11.26 8.33
C LYS A 162 -20.72 -12.40 7.34
N LEU A 163 -19.63 -12.89 6.75
CA LEU A 163 -19.66 -14.06 5.87
C LEU A 163 -20.15 -15.29 6.63
N GLU A 164 -19.67 -15.51 7.85
CA GLU A 164 -20.12 -16.60 8.71
C GLU A 164 -21.62 -16.52 8.98
N ARG A 165 -22.16 -15.33 9.28
CA ARG A 165 -23.62 -15.14 9.43
C ARG A 165 -24.39 -15.44 8.15
N ILE A 166 -23.87 -15.02 7.00
CA ILE A 166 -24.52 -15.29 5.70
C ILE A 166 -24.51 -16.79 5.42
N ASN A 167 -23.40 -17.48 5.69
CA ASN A 167 -23.29 -18.92 5.53
C ASN A 167 -24.31 -19.65 6.42
N LEU A 168 -24.43 -19.26 7.69
CA LEU A 168 -25.46 -19.81 8.58
C LEU A 168 -26.89 -19.57 8.05
N GLN A 169 -27.17 -18.37 7.52
CA GLN A 169 -28.48 -18.09 6.90
C GLN A 169 -28.73 -18.93 5.65
N LEU A 170 -27.71 -19.19 4.84
CA LEU A 170 -27.82 -20.07 3.68
C LEU A 170 -28.08 -21.51 4.13
N ASP A 171 -27.37 -21.99 5.15
CA ASP A 171 -27.58 -23.34 5.71
C ASP A 171 -29.01 -23.49 6.27
N ASP A 172 -29.53 -22.48 6.97
CA ASP A 172 -30.91 -22.46 7.46
C ASP A 172 -31.93 -22.52 6.31
N VAL A 173 -31.74 -21.73 5.24
CA VAL A 173 -32.63 -21.73 4.06
C VAL A 173 -32.60 -23.10 3.37
N VAL A 174 -31.42 -23.69 3.17
CA VAL A 174 -31.25 -25.04 2.59
C VAL A 174 -31.92 -26.12 3.44
N PHE A 175 -31.89 -25.99 4.77
CA PHE A 175 -32.57 -26.92 5.68
C PHE A 175 -34.10 -26.75 5.67
N THR A 176 -34.60 -25.53 5.43
CA THR A 176 -36.05 -25.28 5.31
C THR A 176 -36.66 -25.67 3.96
N GLU A 177 -35.86 -25.68 2.88
CA GLU A 177 -36.32 -26.12 1.56
C GLU A 177 -36.32 -27.67 1.41
N SER A 178 -35.67 -28.40 2.32
CA SER A 178 -35.49 -29.86 2.22
C SER A 178 -36.54 -30.79 2.84
N PRO A 179 -37.59 -30.38 3.60
CA PRO A 179 -38.67 -31.26 4.01
C PRO A 179 -40.01 -30.86 3.36
N SER A 180 -40.16 -31.06 2.04
CA SER A 180 -41.50 -31.08 1.43
C SER A 180 -41.66 -32.01 0.23
N MET A 181 -40.77 -32.99 0.04
CA MET A 181 -41.08 -34.15 -0.80
C MET A 181 -41.92 -35.16 -0.01
N ALA A 182 -43.09 -34.73 0.47
CA ALA A 182 -44.15 -35.64 0.89
C ALA A 182 -44.76 -36.24 -0.38
N VAL A 183 -44.30 -37.44 -0.72
CA VAL A 183 -44.82 -38.28 -1.79
C VAL A 183 -46.31 -38.55 -1.51
N ASN A 184 -47.20 -37.83 -2.19
CA ASN A 184 -48.60 -38.20 -2.31
C ASN A 184 -48.67 -39.41 -3.24
N HIS A 185 -48.60 -40.62 -2.66
CA HIS A 185 -48.96 -41.84 -3.38
C HIS A 185 -50.49 -41.94 -3.39
N ILE A 186 -51.10 -41.58 -4.51
CA ILE A 186 -52.50 -41.88 -4.82
C ILE A 186 -52.53 -43.27 -5.44
N HIS A 187 -53.07 -44.25 -4.72
CA HIS A 187 -53.93 -45.28 -5.30
C HIS A 187 -54.69 -46.08 -4.24
#